data_AF-A0A2H6JMM8-F1
#
_entry.id   AF-A0A2H6JMM8-F1
#
_cell.length_a   1.000
_cell.length_b   1.000
_cell.length_c   1.000
_cell.angle_alpha   90.00
_cell.angle_beta   90.00
_cell.angle_gamma   90.00
#
_symmetry.space_group_name_H-M   'P 1'
#
loop_
_entity.id
_entity.type
_entity.pdbx_description
1 polymer ?
#
loop_
_entity_poly.entity_id
_entity_poly.type
_entity_poly.pdbx_seq_one_letter_code
_entity_poly.pdbx_strand_id
1 'polypeptide(L)'
;MQYEGNIIRPPSEADSIILQVTVGCSHNHCTFCGAYRDKEFRLKDEKTVREDIDFAAACCRRQKTVFLADGDALAIPQAELVRLLGRIREKLPWVRRISLYANSRDILNRSAAELRILNDLGLKRIYMGLETGHDPTLKAICKGAGSGEMIRAGRLVREAGIFLSVTVLLGIAGSSHSLDHALATARVLNEMEPRQIAVLTLMLMDNTPLGRQYRAGSFHLPDQDLLFRELRALVGHIQGIKAQFQANHASNYFTLDGRLPRDQEKFIAIIDQALSGTIELKPETRRAL
;
A
#
# COMPACT_ATOMS: atom_id res chain seq x y z
N MET A 1 -11.16 -7.34 -21.19
CA MET A 1 -10.41 -7.91 -20.06
C MET A 1 -11.40 -8.58 -19.11
N GLN A 2 -11.07 -9.76 -18.60
CA GLN A 2 -11.95 -10.58 -17.75
C GLN A 2 -11.63 -10.34 -16.27
N TYR A 3 -12.47 -9.58 -15.58
CA TYR A 3 -12.27 -9.24 -14.16
C TYR A 3 -13.19 -10.05 -13.24
N GLU A 4 -12.68 -10.36 -12.05
CA GLU A 4 -13.39 -11.09 -11.02
C GLU A 4 -13.49 -10.30 -9.71
N GLY A 5 -14.73 -10.00 -9.33
CA GLY A 5 -15.06 -9.18 -8.16
C GLY A 5 -14.55 -7.74 -8.26
N ASN A 6 -14.41 -7.08 -7.11
CA ASN A 6 -13.94 -5.70 -7.06
C ASN A 6 -12.44 -5.61 -7.35
N ILE A 7 -12.05 -4.69 -8.23
CA ILE A 7 -10.65 -4.46 -8.59
C ILE A 7 -10.14 -3.22 -7.86
N ILE A 8 -9.17 -3.41 -6.98
CA ILE A 8 -8.59 -2.34 -6.17
C ILE A 8 -7.22 -1.96 -6.73
N ARG A 9 -6.98 -0.67 -6.85
CA ARG A 9 -5.71 -0.10 -7.31
C ARG A 9 -5.41 1.23 -6.61
N PRO A 10 -4.13 1.62 -6.50
CA PRO A 10 -3.79 2.94 -6.00
C PRO A 10 -4.32 4.05 -6.93
N PRO A 11 -4.63 5.26 -6.40
CA PRO A 11 -5.01 6.40 -7.23
C PRO A 11 -3.98 6.72 -8.31
N SER A 12 -2.68 6.55 -8.03
CA SER A 12 -1.61 6.79 -9.01
C SER A 12 -1.56 5.78 -10.17
N GLU A 13 -2.34 4.71 -10.10
CA GLU A 13 -2.55 3.76 -11.20
C GLU A 13 -3.87 4.06 -11.97
N ALA A 14 -4.47 5.23 -11.72
CA ALA A 14 -5.28 6.06 -12.63
C ALA A 14 -5.55 5.46 -14.02
N ASP A 15 -4.48 5.64 -14.81
CA ASP A 15 -4.45 5.50 -16.25
C ASP A 15 -3.59 4.29 -16.67
N SER A 16 -3.40 3.33 -15.76
CA SER A 16 -2.70 2.08 -16.07
C SER A 16 -3.64 1.10 -16.77
N ILE A 17 -3.07 0.25 -17.63
CA ILE A 17 -3.73 -1.00 -18.05
C ILE A 17 -3.83 -1.87 -16.80
N ILE A 18 -5.05 -2.22 -16.40
CA ILE A 18 -5.29 -3.01 -15.20
C ILE A 18 -5.41 -4.47 -15.62
N LEU A 19 -4.39 -5.27 -15.31
CA LEU A 19 -4.39 -6.71 -15.60
C LEU A 19 -4.57 -7.47 -14.29
N GLN A 20 -5.70 -8.14 -14.13
CA GLN A 20 -5.87 -9.07 -13.02
C GLN A 20 -5.23 -10.40 -13.43
N VAL A 21 -4.16 -10.78 -12.73
CA VAL A 21 -3.38 -12.02 -12.97
C VAL A 21 -3.44 -12.98 -11.79
N THR A 22 -3.82 -12.47 -10.63
CA THR A 22 -4.22 -13.21 -9.43
C THR A 22 -5.58 -12.71 -9.00
N VAL A 23 -6.29 -13.53 -8.24
CA VAL A 23 -7.54 -13.13 -7.58
C VAL A 23 -7.31 -13.09 -6.07
N GLY A 24 -7.75 -12.03 -5.38
CA GLY A 24 -7.66 -11.93 -3.92
C GLY A 24 -6.27 -11.56 -3.39
N CYS A 25 -5.99 -11.89 -2.12
CA CYS A 25 -4.73 -11.61 -1.43
C CYS A 25 -4.19 -12.93 -0.84
N SER A 26 -2.89 -13.24 -1.05
CA SER A 26 -2.28 -14.48 -0.55
C SER A 26 -2.32 -14.62 0.98
N HIS A 27 -2.37 -13.50 1.70
CA HIS A 27 -2.46 -13.47 3.17
C HIS A 27 -3.91 -13.47 3.69
N ASN A 28 -4.79 -12.60 3.18
CA ASN A 28 -6.23 -12.46 3.50
C ASN A 28 -6.71 -12.61 4.97
N HIS A 29 -5.82 -12.49 5.97
CA HIS A 29 -6.16 -12.68 7.38
C HIS A 29 -6.21 -11.38 8.19
N CYS A 30 -5.75 -10.25 7.64
CA CYS A 30 -5.73 -8.95 8.31
C CYS A 30 -7.09 -8.56 8.90
N THR A 31 -7.16 -8.26 10.19
CA THR A 31 -8.42 -8.03 10.91
C THR A 31 -9.17 -6.77 10.46
N PHE A 32 -8.51 -5.84 9.79
CA PHE A 32 -9.08 -4.57 9.32
C PHE A 32 -9.43 -4.56 7.83
N CYS A 33 -8.90 -5.50 7.05
CA CYS A 33 -9.05 -5.49 5.59
C CYS A 33 -10.29 -6.29 5.18
N GLY A 34 -11.26 -5.61 4.57
CA GLY A 34 -12.49 -6.19 4.03
C GLY A 34 -12.45 -6.42 2.52
N ALA A 35 -11.37 -6.01 1.84
CA ALA A 35 -11.26 -5.92 0.39
C ALA A 35 -11.35 -7.26 -0.38
N TYR A 36 -10.87 -8.35 0.23
CA TYR A 36 -10.71 -9.65 -0.43
C TYR A 36 -11.41 -10.78 0.33
N ARG A 37 -12.32 -10.47 1.27
CA ARG A 37 -12.95 -11.45 2.16
C ARG A 37 -13.90 -12.41 1.45
N ASP A 38 -14.37 -12.02 0.28
CA ASP A 38 -15.23 -12.78 -0.64
C ASP A 38 -14.44 -13.56 -1.71
N LYS A 39 -13.09 -13.48 -1.69
CA LYS A 39 -12.23 -14.09 -2.69
C LYS A 39 -11.24 -15.06 -2.07
N GLU A 40 -11.15 -16.25 -2.65
CA GLU A 40 -10.04 -17.17 -2.41
C GLU A 40 -8.85 -16.80 -3.30
N PHE A 41 -7.66 -16.79 -2.69
CA PHE A 41 -6.45 -16.49 -3.43
C PHE A 41 -6.14 -17.58 -4.45
N ARG A 42 -5.93 -17.17 -5.70
CA ARG A 42 -5.42 -18.06 -6.75
C ARG A 42 -4.81 -17.28 -7.90
N LEU A 43 -4.05 -17.99 -8.72
CA LEU A 43 -3.58 -17.51 -10.00
C LEU A 43 -4.71 -17.63 -11.02
N LYS A 44 -4.88 -16.63 -11.89
CA LYS A 44 -5.77 -16.78 -13.04
C LYS A 44 -5.16 -17.73 -14.05
N ASP A 45 -6.01 -18.42 -14.81
CA ASP A 45 -5.53 -19.35 -15.82
C ASP A 45 -4.73 -18.63 -16.91
N GLU A 46 -3.68 -19.29 -17.42
CA GLU A 46 -2.74 -18.67 -18.35
C GLU A 46 -3.43 -18.23 -19.66
N LYS A 47 -4.45 -18.97 -20.10
CA LYS A 47 -5.18 -18.67 -21.33
C LYS A 47 -5.93 -17.34 -21.20
N THR A 48 -6.68 -17.14 -20.12
CA THR A 48 -7.40 -15.90 -19.82
C THR A 48 -6.43 -14.73 -19.68
N VAL A 49 -5.31 -14.91 -18.96
CA VAL A 49 -4.30 -13.85 -18.83
C VAL A 49 -3.71 -13.47 -20.19
N ARG A 50 -3.46 -14.44 -21.08
CA ARG A 50 -2.99 -14.18 -22.44
C ARG A 50 -4.02 -13.41 -23.26
N GLU A 51 -5.28 -13.81 -23.21
CA GLU A 51 -6.39 -13.12 -23.90
C GLU A 51 -6.56 -11.68 -23.39
N ASP A 52 -6.39 -11.44 -22.09
CA ASP A 52 -6.42 -10.10 -21.49
C ASP A 52 -5.25 -9.23 -22.00
N ILE A 53 -4.04 -9.80 -22.13
CA ILE A 53 -2.88 -9.11 -22.71
C ILE A 53 -3.10 -8.80 -24.18
N ASP A 54 -3.63 -9.75 -24.97
CA ASP A 54 -3.90 -9.54 -26.40
C ASP A 54 -5.00 -8.47 -26.60
N PHE A 55 -6.03 -8.46 -25.76
CA PHE A 55 -7.03 -7.39 -25.74
C PHE A 55 -6.38 -6.04 -25.43
N ALA A 56 -5.54 -5.96 -24.40
CA ALA A 56 -4.83 -4.74 -24.07
C ALA A 56 -3.91 -4.28 -25.22
N ALA A 57 -3.34 -5.24 -25.96
CA ALA A 57 -2.48 -4.96 -27.10
C ALA A 57 -3.24 -4.28 -28.26
N ALA A 58 -4.50 -4.66 -28.45
CA ALA A 58 -5.39 -4.07 -29.46
C ALA A 58 -6.00 -2.74 -29.00
N CYS A 59 -6.42 -2.65 -27.73
CA CYS A 59 -7.35 -1.61 -27.27
C CYS A 59 -6.71 -0.53 -26.38
N CYS A 60 -5.54 -0.77 -25.78
CA CYS A 60 -4.99 0.07 -24.70
C CYS A 60 -3.68 0.79 -25.08
N ARG A 61 -3.58 1.30 -26.32
CA ARG A 61 -2.37 1.94 -26.86
C ARG A 61 -2.00 3.29 -26.22
N ARG A 62 -2.94 3.93 -25.53
CA ARG A 62 -2.74 5.26 -24.89
C ARG A 62 -2.08 5.14 -23.51
N GLN A 63 -2.36 4.07 -22.79
CA GLN A 63 -1.84 3.80 -21.46
C GLN A 63 -0.37 3.43 -21.55
N LYS A 64 0.48 4.08 -20.74
CA LYS A 64 1.95 3.84 -20.74
C LYS A 64 2.41 2.96 -19.58
N THR A 65 1.49 2.51 -18.74
CA THR A 65 1.78 1.75 -17.52
C THR A 65 0.83 0.57 -17.40
N VAL A 66 1.30 -0.49 -16.74
CA VAL A 66 0.51 -1.66 -16.39
C VAL A 66 0.50 -1.79 -14.87
N PHE A 67 -0.66 -2.11 -14.33
CA PHE A 67 -0.83 -2.49 -12.94
C PHE A 67 -1.35 -3.93 -12.89
N LEU A 68 -0.58 -4.82 -12.26
CA LEU A 68 -1.01 -6.18 -11.96
C LEU A 68 -1.88 -6.09 -10.70
N ALA A 69 -3.18 -6.28 -10.89
CA ALA A 69 -4.20 -5.99 -9.90
C ALA A 69 -4.40 -7.11 -8.87
N ASP A 70 -5.25 -6.80 -7.90
CA ASP A 70 -5.51 -7.57 -6.67
C ASP A 70 -4.34 -7.57 -5.66
N GLY A 71 -4.49 -8.29 -4.56
CA GLY A 71 -3.82 -8.00 -3.30
C GLY A 71 -2.36 -8.41 -3.23
N ASP A 72 -1.90 -9.36 -4.06
CA ASP A 72 -0.51 -9.83 -4.03
C ASP A 72 -0.09 -10.58 -5.30
N ALA A 73 0.12 -9.86 -6.40
CA ALA A 73 0.58 -10.48 -7.64
C ALA A 73 2.02 -11.01 -7.53
N LEU A 74 2.78 -10.60 -6.49
CA LEU A 74 4.12 -11.11 -6.24
C LEU A 74 4.09 -12.54 -5.67
N ALA A 75 2.95 -13.07 -5.24
CA ALA A 75 2.85 -14.48 -4.85
C ALA A 75 2.95 -15.46 -6.05
N ILE A 76 2.89 -14.97 -7.30
CA ILE A 76 3.11 -15.81 -8.50
C ILE A 76 4.54 -16.39 -8.46
N PRO A 77 4.75 -17.69 -8.73
CA PRO A 77 6.08 -18.30 -8.76
C PRO A 77 7.05 -17.54 -9.69
N GLN A 78 8.31 -17.40 -9.29
CA GLN A 78 9.29 -16.56 -9.98
C GLN A 78 9.38 -16.85 -11.49
N ALA A 79 9.46 -18.12 -11.88
CA ALA A 79 9.55 -18.52 -13.29
C ALA A 79 8.29 -18.13 -14.09
N GLU A 80 7.10 -18.24 -13.49
CA GLU A 80 5.84 -17.83 -14.11
C GLU A 80 5.76 -16.31 -14.24
N LEU A 81 6.14 -15.58 -13.20
CA LEU A 81 6.14 -14.11 -13.22
C LEU A 81 7.13 -13.56 -14.26
N VAL A 82 8.32 -14.16 -14.39
CA VAL A 82 9.27 -13.82 -15.45
C VAL A 82 8.66 -14.02 -16.84
N ARG A 83 7.98 -15.15 -17.09
CA ARG A 83 7.30 -15.39 -18.38
C ARG A 83 6.18 -14.38 -18.63
N LEU A 84 5.37 -14.08 -17.62
CA LEU A 84 4.30 -13.10 -17.69
C LEU A 84 4.83 -11.69 -18.04
N LEU A 85 5.84 -11.20 -17.32
CA LEU A 85 6.42 -9.88 -17.58
C LEU A 85 7.08 -9.84 -18.97
N GLY A 86 7.76 -10.91 -19.38
CA GLY A 86 8.31 -11.04 -20.74
C GLY A 86 7.24 -10.91 -21.82
N ARG A 87 6.11 -11.61 -21.67
CA ARG A 87 4.96 -11.51 -22.59
C ARG A 87 4.35 -10.11 -22.61
N ILE A 88 4.22 -9.46 -21.45
CA ILE A 88 3.76 -8.06 -21.37
C ILE A 88 4.71 -7.14 -22.14
N ARG A 89 6.03 -7.30 -21.99
CA ARG A 89 7.03 -6.50 -22.71
C ARG A 89 6.98 -6.70 -24.23
N GLU A 90 6.78 -7.94 -24.67
CA GLU A 90 6.66 -8.30 -26.09
C GLU A 90 5.38 -7.72 -26.71
N LYS A 91 4.23 -7.92 -26.06
CA LYS A 91 2.91 -7.54 -26.60
C LYS A 91 2.57 -6.07 -26.40
N LEU A 92 3.07 -5.45 -25.32
CA LEU A 92 2.81 -4.07 -24.94
C LEU A 92 4.11 -3.24 -24.91
N PRO A 93 4.87 -3.15 -26.02
CA PRO A 93 6.22 -2.55 -26.02
C PRO A 93 6.26 -1.06 -25.66
N TRP A 94 5.13 -0.35 -25.74
CA TRP A 94 5.02 1.06 -25.33
C TRP A 94 4.83 1.26 -23.82
N VAL A 95 4.58 0.19 -23.06
CA VAL A 95 4.46 0.25 -21.60
C VAL A 95 5.85 0.47 -21.02
N ARG A 96 6.04 1.55 -20.27
CA ARG A 96 7.33 1.94 -19.67
C ARG A 96 7.50 1.46 -18.22
N ARG A 97 6.41 1.01 -17.58
CA ARG A 97 6.42 0.57 -16.18
C ARG A 97 5.30 -0.42 -15.90
N ILE A 98 5.66 -1.50 -15.22
CA ILE A 98 4.76 -2.45 -14.59
C ILE A 98 4.82 -2.23 -13.07
N SER A 99 3.70 -2.39 -12.39
CA SER A 99 3.60 -2.27 -10.94
C SER A 99 2.57 -3.23 -10.35
N LEU A 100 2.67 -3.50 -9.05
CA LEU A 100 1.80 -4.44 -8.34
C LEU A 100 1.72 -4.14 -6.84
N TYR A 101 0.70 -4.67 -6.16
CA TYR A 101 0.72 -4.85 -4.72
C TYR A 101 1.54 -6.10 -4.35
N ALA A 102 2.31 -6.02 -3.27
CA ALA A 102 3.01 -7.17 -2.71
C ALA A 102 2.96 -7.21 -1.18
N ASN A 103 2.83 -8.41 -0.64
CA ASN A 103 3.06 -8.66 0.78
C ASN A 103 4.56 -8.74 1.08
N SER A 104 4.96 -8.36 2.30
CA SER A 104 6.36 -8.44 2.73
C SER A 104 6.89 -9.87 2.72
N ARG A 105 6.05 -10.86 3.04
CA ARG A 105 6.41 -12.29 2.98
C ARG A 105 6.81 -12.71 1.57
N ASP A 106 6.01 -12.35 0.57
CA ASP A 106 6.26 -12.72 -0.83
C ASP A 106 7.43 -11.95 -1.45
N ILE A 107 7.72 -10.76 -0.94
CA ILE A 107 8.99 -10.07 -1.21
C ILE A 107 10.17 -10.87 -0.63
N LEU A 108 10.07 -11.30 0.63
CA LEU A 108 11.13 -12.05 1.34
C LEU A 108 11.34 -13.48 0.83
N ASN A 109 10.38 -14.05 0.11
CA ASN A 109 10.50 -15.32 -0.58
C ASN A 109 11.38 -15.25 -1.84
N ARG A 110 12.00 -14.10 -2.12
CA ARG A 110 12.89 -13.87 -3.26
C ARG A 110 14.24 -13.34 -2.81
N SER A 111 15.24 -13.60 -3.62
CA SER A 111 16.54 -12.94 -3.54
C SER A 111 16.52 -11.57 -4.23
N ALA A 112 17.50 -10.73 -3.91
CA ALA A 112 17.70 -9.46 -4.61
C ALA A 112 17.95 -9.67 -6.12
N ALA A 113 18.64 -10.75 -6.49
CA ALA A 113 18.90 -11.10 -7.89
C ALA A 113 17.60 -11.45 -8.64
N GLU A 114 16.70 -12.21 -8.02
CA GLU A 114 15.40 -12.53 -8.60
C GLU A 114 14.53 -11.28 -8.78
N LEU A 115 14.52 -10.37 -7.81
CA LEU A 115 13.83 -9.09 -7.95
C LEU A 115 14.46 -8.20 -9.04
N ARG A 116 15.78 -8.22 -9.22
CA ARG A 116 16.46 -7.50 -10.32
C ARG A 116 16.01 -8.01 -11.68
N ILE A 117 15.89 -9.32 -11.86
CA ILE A 117 15.35 -9.89 -13.10
C ILE A 117 13.96 -9.33 -13.39
N LEU A 118 13.08 -9.26 -12.38
CA LEU A 118 11.75 -8.65 -12.55
C LEU A 118 11.84 -7.16 -12.87
N ASN A 119 12.77 -6.43 -12.24
CA ASN A 119 13.04 -5.02 -12.53
C ASN A 119 13.43 -4.82 -14.00
N ASP A 120 14.35 -5.63 -14.52
CA ASP A 120 14.83 -5.58 -15.91
C ASP A 120 13.70 -5.86 -16.90
N LEU A 121 12.76 -6.73 -16.53
CA LEU A 121 11.53 -7.01 -17.28
C LEU A 121 10.45 -5.92 -17.12
N GLY A 122 10.73 -4.84 -16.39
CA GLY A 122 9.87 -3.66 -16.31
C GLY A 122 9.02 -3.53 -15.05
N LEU A 123 9.15 -4.43 -14.07
CA LEU A 123 8.57 -4.23 -12.74
C LEU A 123 9.32 -3.10 -12.02
N LYS A 124 8.87 -1.86 -12.18
CA LYS A 124 9.58 -0.69 -11.64
C LYS A 124 8.97 -0.16 -10.34
N ARG A 125 7.80 -0.66 -9.90
CA ARG A 125 7.18 -0.22 -8.65
C ARG A 125 6.45 -1.34 -7.92
N ILE A 126 6.63 -1.39 -6.61
CA ILE A 126 5.88 -2.26 -5.69
C ILE A 126 5.17 -1.38 -4.65
N TYR A 127 3.89 -1.67 -4.42
CA TYR A 127 3.10 -1.11 -3.34
C TYR A 127 3.03 -2.12 -2.19
N MET A 128 3.54 -1.76 -1.03
CA MET A 128 3.56 -2.62 0.16
C MET A 128 2.79 -1.96 1.29
N GLY A 129 1.89 -2.70 1.93
CA GLY A 129 1.20 -2.22 3.14
C GLY A 129 2.04 -2.48 4.38
N LEU A 130 2.53 -1.42 5.04
CA LEU A 130 3.13 -1.50 6.38
C LEU A 130 2.03 -1.46 7.45
N GLU A 131 1.04 -0.58 7.26
CA GLU A 131 -0.05 -0.23 8.19
C GLU A 131 0.45 0.43 9.47
N THR A 132 1.34 -0.24 10.21
CA THR A 132 1.93 0.17 11.48
C THR A 132 3.32 -0.41 11.65
N GLY A 133 4.25 0.34 12.26
CA GLY A 133 5.54 -0.17 12.71
C GLY A 133 5.53 -0.74 14.13
N HIS A 134 4.39 -0.68 14.83
CA HIS A 134 4.24 -1.17 16.20
C HIS A 134 3.90 -2.67 16.20
N ASP A 135 4.86 -3.50 16.60
CA ASP A 135 4.75 -4.97 16.55
C ASP A 135 3.56 -5.56 17.32
N PRO A 136 3.20 -5.08 18.53
CA PRO A 136 1.97 -5.51 19.20
C PRO A 136 0.72 -5.28 18.35
N THR A 137 0.64 -4.14 17.65
CA THR A 137 -0.47 -3.84 16.73
C THR A 137 -0.41 -4.73 15.48
N LEU A 138 0.76 -4.93 14.88
CA LEU A 138 0.93 -5.84 13.73
C LEU A 138 0.43 -7.26 14.04
N LYS A 139 0.72 -7.75 15.26
CA LYS A 139 0.23 -9.03 15.77
C LYS A 139 -1.29 -8.99 15.99
N ALA A 140 -1.80 -7.96 16.66
CA ALA A 140 -3.24 -7.82 16.95
C ALA A 140 -4.09 -7.74 15.68
N ILE A 141 -3.58 -7.13 14.61
CA ILE A 141 -4.27 -7.04 13.33
C ILE A 141 -4.02 -8.22 12.40
N CYS A 142 -3.30 -9.24 12.87
CA CYS A 142 -2.91 -10.41 12.09
C CYS A 142 -2.25 -10.02 10.75
N LYS A 143 -1.28 -9.08 10.74
CA LYS A 143 -0.63 -8.62 9.50
C LYS A 143 0.22 -9.70 8.83
N GLY A 144 0.66 -10.70 9.59
CA GLY A 144 1.46 -11.82 9.08
C GLY A 144 2.96 -11.53 8.93
N ALA A 145 3.42 -10.35 9.38
CA ALA A 145 4.83 -9.99 9.44
C ALA A 145 5.07 -8.91 10.52
N GLY A 146 6.25 -8.96 11.14
CA GLY A 146 6.73 -7.96 12.10
C GLY A 146 7.53 -6.82 11.45
N SER A 147 7.85 -5.80 12.24
CA SER A 147 8.56 -4.59 11.83
C SER A 147 9.92 -4.90 11.19
N GLY A 148 10.70 -5.81 11.77
CA GLY A 148 11.99 -6.24 11.22
C GLY A 148 11.88 -6.93 9.86
N GLU A 149 10.81 -7.72 9.63
CA GLU A 149 10.54 -8.33 8.33
C GLU A 149 10.16 -7.28 7.28
N MET A 150 9.31 -6.32 7.65
CA MET A 150 8.93 -5.21 6.78
C MET A 150 10.16 -4.38 6.34
N ILE A 151 11.07 -4.07 7.27
CA ILE A 151 12.31 -3.35 6.97
C ILE A 151 13.17 -4.14 5.97
N ARG A 152 13.38 -5.44 6.23
CA ARG A 152 14.16 -6.31 5.33
C ARG A 152 13.53 -6.38 3.94
N ALA A 153 12.21 -6.58 3.86
CA ALA A 153 11.48 -6.61 2.59
C ALA A 153 11.67 -5.30 1.80
N GLY A 154 11.51 -4.15 2.47
CA GLY A 154 11.67 -2.86 1.81
C GLY A 154 13.09 -2.59 1.33
N ARG A 155 14.11 -2.96 2.11
CA ARG A 155 15.52 -2.87 1.70
C ARG A 155 15.82 -3.75 0.49
N LEU A 156 15.27 -4.97 0.45
CA LEU A 156 15.45 -5.89 -0.67
C LEU A 156 14.88 -5.34 -1.98
N VAL A 157 13.65 -4.78 -1.94
CA VAL A 157 13.04 -4.11 -3.10
C VAL A 157 13.91 -2.97 -3.62
N ARG A 158 14.47 -2.18 -2.70
CA ARG A 158 15.34 -1.05 -3.03
C ARG A 158 16.68 -1.50 -3.61
N GLU A 159 17.30 -2.54 -3.06
CA GLU A 159 18.55 -3.14 -3.56
C GLU A 159 18.38 -3.69 -4.99
N ALA A 160 17.16 -4.12 -5.33
CA ALA A 160 16.79 -4.53 -6.68
C ALA A 160 16.45 -3.36 -7.63
N GLY A 161 16.59 -2.10 -7.18
CA GLY A 161 16.32 -0.91 -7.99
C GLY A 161 14.84 -0.67 -8.28
N ILE A 162 13.93 -1.27 -7.51
CA ILE A 162 12.48 -1.11 -7.66
C ILE A 162 12.00 0.06 -6.77
N PHE A 163 11.09 0.89 -7.28
CA PHE A 163 10.46 1.94 -6.51
C PHE A 163 9.51 1.33 -5.47
N LEU A 164 9.83 1.51 -4.18
CA LEU A 164 8.96 1.08 -3.09
C LEU A 164 8.03 2.21 -2.64
N SER A 165 6.72 1.94 -2.69
CA SER A 165 5.68 2.77 -2.08
C SER A 165 5.08 2.05 -0.88
N VAL A 166 5.06 2.70 0.27
CA VAL A 166 4.60 2.11 1.54
C VAL A 166 3.32 2.77 2.01
N THR A 167 2.34 1.96 2.42
CA THR A 167 1.08 2.45 3.01
C THR A 167 1.12 2.35 4.54
N VAL A 168 0.67 3.41 5.23
CA VAL A 168 0.50 3.51 6.68
C VAL A 168 -0.96 3.85 6.99
N LEU A 169 -1.52 3.30 8.06
CA LEU A 169 -2.91 3.51 8.47
C LEU A 169 -2.99 4.16 9.85
N LEU A 170 -3.31 5.45 9.87
CA LEU A 170 -3.62 6.17 11.10
C LEU A 170 -4.83 5.55 11.80
N GLY A 171 -4.76 5.47 13.12
CA GLY A 171 -5.77 4.93 14.01
C GLY A 171 -5.80 3.40 14.11
N ILE A 172 -4.95 2.68 13.36
CA ILE A 172 -4.96 1.21 13.35
C ILE A 172 -4.60 0.58 14.70
N ALA A 173 -3.87 1.31 15.56
CA ALA A 173 -3.48 0.85 16.88
C ALA A 173 -4.54 1.14 17.97
N GLY A 174 -5.64 1.82 17.62
CA GLY A 174 -6.62 2.30 18.58
C GLY A 174 -6.09 3.45 19.45
N SER A 175 -6.97 4.05 20.26
CA SER A 175 -6.62 5.23 21.07
C SER A 175 -5.48 4.97 22.05
N SER A 176 -5.41 3.78 22.65
CA SER A 176 -4.43 3.46 23.70
C SER A 176 -2.98 3.40 23.22
N HIS A 177 -2.75 3.05 21.95
CA HIS A 177 -1.41 2.85 21.39
C HIS A 177 -1.10 3.79 20.22
N SER A 178 -1.85 4.89 20.11
CA SER A 178 -1.72 5.83 19.01
C SER A 178 -0.31 6.43 18.89
N LEU A 179 0.26 6.90 20.01
CA LEU A 179 1.62 7.44 20.02
C LEU A 179 2.68 6.35 19.76
N ASP A 180 2.55 5.18 20.39
CA ASP A 180 3.46 4.04 20.16
C ASP A 180 3.49 3.65 18.68
N HIS A 181 2.31 3.63 18.04
CA HIS A 181 2.16 3.43 16.60
C HIS A 181 2.91 4.49 15.79
N ALA A 182 2.69 5.78 16.08
CA ALA A 182 3.35 6.84 15.33
C ALA A 182 4.88 6.76 15.41
N LEU A 183 5.42 6.59 16.62
CA LEU A 183 6.87 6.52 16.86
C LEU A 183 7.50 5.27 16.25
N ALA A 184 6.89 4.10 16.46
CA ALA A 184 7.39 2.86 15.90
C ALA A 184 7.30 2.84 14.36
N THR A 185 6.24 3.42 13.79
CA THR A 185 6.09 3.56 12.33
C THR A 185 7.15 4.49 11.75
N ALA A 186 7.41 5.64 12.38
CA ALA A 186 8.48 6.53 11.95
C ALA A 186 9.84 5.83 11.95
N ARG A 187 10.17 5.09 13.02
CA ARG A 187 11.40 4.27 13.09
C ARG A 187 11.49 3.30 11.91
N VAL A 188 10.44 2.51 11.67
CA VAL A 188 10.41 1.53 10.58
C VAL A 188 10.60 2.20 9.22
N LEU A 189 9.94 3.33 8.97
CA LEU A 189 10.08 4.08 7.72
C LEU A 189 11.50 4.64 7.54
N ASN A 190 12.12 5.15 8.61
CA ASN A 190 13.51 5.63 8.60
C ASN A 190 14.48 4.49 8.27
N GLU A 191 14.27 3.30 8.82
CA GLU A 191 15.13 2.14 8.57
C GLU A 191 14.89 1.50 7.19
N MET A 192 13.65 1.58 6.68
CA MET A 192 13.23 1.02 5.40
C MET A 192 13.56 1.94 4.20
N GLU A 193 13.59 3.26 4.42
CA GLU A 193 13.74 4.34 3.45
C GLU A 193 12.99 4.11 2.12
N PRO A 194 11.64 4.03 2.15
CA PRO A 194 10.84 3.91 0.92
C PRO A 194 10.93 5.20 0.09
N ARG A 195 10.62 5.09 -1.20
CA ARG A 195 10.59 6.27 -2.10
C ARG A 195 9.26 7.03 -2.03
N GLN A 196 8.22 6.40 -1.50
CA GLN A 196 6.92 7.02 -1.26
C GLN A 196 6.29 6.46 0.01
N ILE A 197 5.66 7.34 0.79
CA ILE A 197 4.87 7.05 1.97
C ILE A 197 3.46 7.59 1.71
N ALA A 198 2.48 6.69 1.70
CA ALA A 198 1.06 7.01 1.63
C ALA A 198 0.44 6.77 3.01
N VAL A 199 -0.01 7.83 3.66
CA VAL A 199 -0.66 7.80 4.96
C VAL A 199 -2.16 7.94 4.77
N LEU A 200 -2.89 6.89 5.10
CA LEU A 200 -4.35 6.85 5.07
C LEU A 200 -4.86 6.85 6.50
N THR A 201 -6.12 7.21 6.69
CA THR A 201 -6.81 6.99 7.98
C THR A 201 -7.64 5.72 7.88
N LEU A 202 -7.62 4.89 8.93
CA LEU A 202 -8.44 3.70 9.05
C LEU A 202 -9.92 4.05 8.88
N MET A 203 -10.58 3.33 7.97
CA MET A 203 -12.03 3.32 7.83
C MET A 203 -12.52 1.93 8.25
N LEU A 204 -13.39 1.87 9.24
CA LEU A 204 -13.88 0.60 9.76
C LEU A 204 -14.90 0.00 8.78
N MET A 205 -14.76 -1.31 8.54
CA MET A 205 -15.63 -2.05 7.63
C MET A 205 -16.43 -3.11 8.41
N ASP A 206 -17.75 -3.14 8.22
CA ASP A 206 -18.64 -4.06 8.96
C ASP A 206 -18.34 -5.54 8.75
N ASN A 207 -17.78 -5.88 7.58
CA ASN A 207 -17.41 -7.24 7.20
C ASN A 207 -16.05 -7.69 7.79
N THR A 208 -15.44 -6.92 8.70
CA THR A 208 -14.12 -7.21 9.26
C THR A 208 -14.15 -7.52 10.76
N PRO A 209 -13.21 -8.35 11.28
CA PRO A 209 -13.08 -8.56 12.72
C PRO A 209 -12.90 -7.26 13.52
N LEU A 210 -12.09 -6.31 13.03
CA LEU A 210 -11.87 -5.02 13.72
C LEU A 210 -13.15 -4.17 13.76
N GLY A 211 -13.93 -4.15 12.67
CA GLY A 211 -15.25 -3.50 12.65
C GLY A 211 -16.23 -4.11 13.67
N ARG A 212 -16.19 -5.43 13.88
CA ARG A 212 -16.98 -6.08 14.95
C ARG A 212 -16.49 -5.71 16.35
N GLN A 213 -15.17 -5.64 16.56
CA GLN A 213 -14.59 -5.22 17.84
C GLN A 213 -14.99 -3.78 18.20
N TYR A 214 -14.96 -2.88 17.21
CA TYR A 214 -15.42 -1.51 17.39
C TYR A 214 -16.90 -1.45 17.80
N ARG A 215 -17.78 -2.15 17.08
CA ARG A 215 -19.22 -2.22 17.43
C ARG A 215 -19.47 -2.82 18.81
N ALA A 216 -18.62 -3.75 19.25
CA ALA A 216 -18.69 -4.36 20.57
C ALA A 216 -18.04 -3.51 21.68
N GLY A 217 -17.45 -2.34 21.35
CA GLY A 217 -16.76 -1.47 22.31
C GLY A 217 -15.40 -1.98 22.80
N SER A 218 -14.86 -3.06 22.20
CA SER A 218 -13.55 -3.60 22.58
C SER A 218 -12.39 -2.98 21.80
N PHE A 219 -12.68 -2.31 20.68
CA PHE A 219 -11.73 -1.46 19.97
C PHE A 219 -12.21 0.00 19.99
N HIS A 220 -11.36 0.90 20.45
CA HIS A 220 -11.64 2.33 20.50
C HIS A 220 -10.86 3.02 19.38
N LEU A 221 -11.59 3.55 18.39
CA LEU A 221 -11.00 4.33 17.33
C LEU A 221 -10.57 5.71 17.87
N PRO A 222 -9.38 6.22 17.54
CA PRO A 222 -8.98 7.57 17.91
C PRO A 222 -9.96 8.62 17.35
N ASP A 223 -10.19 9.68 18.13
CA ASP A 223 -10.91 10.85 17.66
C ASP A 223 -10.02 11.71 16.73
N GLN A 224 -10.58 12.81 16.22
CA GLN A 224 -9.87 13.69 15.29
C GLN A 224 -8.59 14.29 15.89
N ASP A 225 -8.66 14.79 17.13
CA ASP A 225 -7.51 15.38 17.81
C ASP A 225 -6.39 14.34 17.96
N LEU A 226 -6.71 13.12 18.41
CA LEU A 226 -5.72 12.07 18.57
C LEU A 226 -5.14 11.60 17.23
N LEU A 227 -5.94 11.47 16.17
CA LEU A 227 -5.44 11.16 14.81
C LEU A 227 -4.47 12.23 14.29
N PHE A 228 -4.73 13.51 14.58
CA PHE A 228 -3.84 14.59 14.16
C PHE A 228 -2.56 14.60 14.98
N ARG A 229 -2.62 14.35 16.29
CA ARG A 229 -1.42 14.16 17.12
C ARG A 229 -0.59 12.96 16.68
N GLU A 230 -1.24 11.87 16.31
CA GLU A 230 -0.61 10.67 15.75
C GLU A 230 0.14 10.98 14.45
N LEU A 231 -0.53 11.63 13.50
CA LEU A 231 0.08 12.07 12.25
C LEU A 231 1.24 13.06 12.50
N ARG A 232 1.06 14.01 13.42
CA ARG A 232 2.11 14.96 13.80
C ARG A 232 3.33 14.27 14.37
N ALA A 233 3.13 13.31 15.28
CA ALA A 233 4.21 12.54 15.87
C ALA A 233 4.94 11.71 14.80
N LEU A 234 4.20 11.05 13.91
CA LEU A 234 4.76 10.30 12.79
C LEU A 234 5.63 11.19 11.91
N VAL A 235 5.07 12.31 11.40
CA VAL A 235 5.80 13.24 10.53
C VAL A 235 7.01 13.84 11.23
N GLY A 236 6.89 14.21 12.51
CA GLY A 236 7.98 14.83 13.27
C GLY A 236 9.16 13.90 13.57
N HIS A 237 8.93 12.58 13.61
CA HIS A 237 9.96 11.57 13.89
C HIS A 237 10.51 10.90 12.63
N ILE A 238 9.97 11.19 11.45
CA ILE A 238 10.58 10.76 10.19
C ILE A 238 11.84 11.60 9.95
N GLN A 239 12.99 10.93 9.77
CA GLN A 239 14.30 11.57 9.64
C GLN A 239 15.16 10.85 8.61
N GLY A 240 15.98 11.60 7.89
CA GLY A 240 17.00 11.05 6.99
C GLY A 240 16.49 10.48 5.65
N ILE A 241 15.17 10.38 5.44
CA ILE A 241 14.63 9.79 4.21
C ILE A 241 14.31 10.84 3.14
N LYS A 242 14.56 10.47 1.87
CA LYS A 242 14.13 11.22 0.67
C LYS A 242 12.96 10.51 0.01
N ALA A 243 11.76 10.89 0.39
CA ALA A 243 10.52 10.24 -0.03
C ALA A 243 9.45 11.24 -0.48
N GLN A 244 8.58 10.81 -1.38
CA GLN A 244 7.27 11.44 -1.55
C GLN A 244 6.42 11.11 -0.31
N PHE A 245 5.72 12.10 0.23
CA PHE A 245 4.83 11.92 1.37
C PHE A 245 3.45 12.41 1.00
N GLN A 246 2.45 11.54 1.20
CA GLN A 246 1.08 11.81 0.81
C GLN A 246 0.12 11.37 1.91
N ALA A 247 -0.66 12.31 2.42
CA ALA A 247 -1.88 12.07 3.17
C ALA A 247 -3.02 12.79 2.41
N ASN A 248 -3.28 12.32 1.19
CA ASN A 248 -4.21 12.94 0.24
C ASN A 248 -5.36 12.00 -0.14
N HIS A 249 -5.51 10.89 0.58
CA HIS A 249 -6.53 9.89 0.33
C HIS A 249 -7.92 10.41 0.74
N ALA A 250 -8.97 9.81 0.18
CA ALA A 250 -10.35 10.15 0.53
C ALA A 250 -10.62 10.01 2.04
N SER A 251 -9.93 9.07 2.70
CA SER A 251 -10.05 8.83 4.15
C SER A 251 -9.37 9.87 5.04
N ASN A 252 -8.51 10.76 4.52
CA ASN A 252 -7.87 11.80 5.35
C ASN A 252 -8.76 13.05 5.48
N TYR A 253 -8.62 13.76 6.60
CA TYR A 253 -9.36 15.00 6.89
C TYR A 253 -8.85 16.23 6.14
N PHE A 254 -7.55 16.26 5.82
CA PHE A 254 -6.92 17.32 5.03
C PHE A 254 -5.82 16.71 4.19
N THR A 255 -5.30 17.48 3.24
CA THR A 255 -4.31 17.01 2.27
C THR A 255 -2.91 17.41 2.69
N LEU A 256 -2.01 16.44 2.79
CA LEU A 256 -0.57 16.66 2.74
C LEU A 256 -0.04 16.00 1.46
N ASP A 257 0.66 16.74 0.61
CA ASP A 257 1.30 16.20 -0.59
C ASP A 257 2.60 16.97 -0.85
N GLY A 258 3.72 16.25 -0.88
CA GLY A 258 5.03 16.84 -1.05
C GLY A 258 6.16 15.85 -0.83
N ARG A 259 7.32 16.36 -0.45
CA ARG A 259 8.57 15.60 -0.37
C ARG A 259 9.28 15.83 0.96
N LEU A 260 9.69 14.74 1.59
CA LEU A 260 10.56 14.78 2.76
C LEU A 260 12.04 14.82 2.33
N PRO A 261 12.91 15.51 3.09
CA PRO A 261 12.60 16.34 4.27
C PRO A 261 12.11 17.76 3.94
N ARG A 262 12.17 18.17 2.65
CA ARG A 262 11.93 19.55 2.22
C ARG A 262 10.63 20.18 2.75
N ASP A 263 9.52 19.44 2.68
CA ASP A 263 8.19 19.94 3.01
C ASP A 263 7.75 19.55 4.44
N GLN A 264 8.66 19.01 5.27
CA GLN A 264 8.33 18.45 6.59
C GLN A 264 7.82 19.51 7.57
N GLU A 265 8.50 20.65 7.71
CA GLU A 265 8.06 21.74 8.58
C GLU A 265 6.71 22.30 8.13
N LYS A 266 6.49 22.41 6.81
CA LYS A 266 5.20 22.80 6.24
C LYS A 266 4.10 21.81 6.63
N PHE A 267 4.36 20.51 6.58
CA PHE A 267 3.39 19.50 7.01
C PHE A 267 3.06 19.63 8.50
N ILE A 268 4.06 19.80 9.36
CA ILE A 268 3.84 20.02 10.79
C ILE A 268 2.97 21.26 11.03
N ALA A 269 3.26 22.38 10.35
CA ALA A 269 2.47 23.60 10.47
C ALA A 269 0.99 23.40 10.06
N ILE A 270 0.72 22.67 8.97
CA ILE A 270 -0.65 22.34 8.55
C ILE A 270 -1.36 21.46 9.59
N ILE A 271 -0.65 20.48 10.17
CA ILE A 271 -1.23 19.62 11.21
C ILE A 271 -1.51 20.44 12.48
N ASP A 272 -0.64 21.37 12.86
CA ASP A 272 -0.84 22.27 13.99
C ASP A 272 -2.01 23.25 13.76
N GLN A 273 -2.22 23.67 12.51
CA GLN A 273 -3.42 24.41 12.13
C GLN A 273 -4.69 23.55 12.25
N ALA A 274 -4.63 22.28 11.86
CA ALA A 274 -5.75 21.34 12.03
C ALA A 274 -6.09 21.13 13.51
N LEU A 275 -5.08 20.93 14.36
CA LEU A 275 -5.23 20.78 15.81
C LEU A 275 -5.81 22.03 16.49
N SER A 276 -5.48 23.22 15.99
CA SER A 276 -6.02 24.50 16.49
C SER A 276 -7.37 24.89 15.87
N GLY A 277 -7.90 24.10 14.92
CA GLY A 277 -9.16 24.40 14.24
C GLY A 277 -9.09 25.59 13.28
N THR A 278 -7.90 25.93 12.78
CA THR A 278 -7.67 27.11 11.91
C THR A 278 -7.69 26.80 10.41
N ILE A 279 -7.93 25.55 10.03
CA ILE A 279 -8.15 25.13 8.64
C ILE A 279 -9.46 24.36 8.49
N GLU A 280 -10.02 24.39 7.28
CA GLU A 280 -11.18 23.59 6.94
C GLU A 280 -10.81 22.11 6.89
N LEU A 281 -11.59 21.29 7.60
CA LEU A 281 -11.46 19.83 7.59
C LEU A 281 -12.53 19.23 6.69
N LYS A 282 -12.17 18.16 5.99
CA LYS A 282 -13.14 17.33 5.26
C LYS A 282 -14.14 16.75 6.27
N PRO A 283 -15.46 16.97 6.08
CA PRO A 283 -16.45 16.41 6.98
C PRO A 283 -16.48 14.88 6.87
N GLU A 284 -16.90 14.21 7.95
CA GLU A 284 -16.95 12.74 8.02
C GLU A 284 -17.75 12.13 6.86
N THR A 285 -18.85 12.77 6.47
CA THR A 285 -19.72 12.36 5.36
C THR A 285 -19.06 12.38 3.98
N ARG A 286 -17.90 13.04 3.84
CA ARG A 286 -17.12 13.08 2.59
C ARG A 286 -15.86 12.22 2.66
N ARG A 287 -15.55 11.58 3.80
CA ARG A 287 -14.45 10.62 3.92
C ARG A 287 -14.89 9.27 3.35
N ALA A 288 -13.99 8.57 2.68
CA ALA A 288 -14.28 7.29 2.03
C ALA A 288 -13.08 6.35 2.00
N LEU A 289 -13.37 5.07 1.76
CA LEU A 289 -12.43 3.98 1.49
C LEU A 289 -11.86 4.06 0.07
#